data_AF-A0A413QU97-F1
#
_entry.id   AF-A0A413QU97-F1
#
_cell.length_a   1.000
_cell.length_b   1.000
_cell.length_c   1.000
_cell.angle_alpha   90.00
_cell.angle_beta   90.00
_cell.angle_gamma   90.00
#
_symmetry.space_group_name_H-M   'P 1'
#
loop_
_entity.id
_entity.type
_entity.pdbx_description
1 polymer ?
#
loop_
_entity_poly.entity_id
_entity_poly.type
_entity_poly.pdbx_seq_one_letter_code
_entity_poly.pdbx_strand_id
1 'polypeptide(L)'
;MKFGKYSPDVSSEVSSMWEKTPYWTYSLNDESCLISFEYASKGQAINAAMEDAEIEGAKRVWIGRINEYRTLVDAESVINQVQFDGADAAAEEDVSWPFECLDKVADDDFDELEYMLTEAYRKWEDKHPEYKPKAYMITDIEEFQASKTDK
;
A
#
# COMPACT_ATOMS: atom_id res chain seq x y z
N MET A 1 14.24 -1.81 -35.37
CA MET A 1 14.39 -2.11 -33.93
C MET A 1 13.24 -3.01 -33.53
N LYS A 2 13.52 -4.15 -32.88
CA LYS A 2 12.47 -5.06 -32.38
C LYS A 2 12.13 -4.61 -30.96
N PHE A 3 10.93 -4.07 -30.75
CA PHE A 3 10.42 -3.81 -29.41
C PHE A 3 10.14 -5.15 -28.74
N GLY A 4 10.76 -5.36 -27.57
CA GLY A 4 10.58 -6.55 -26.77
C GLY A 4 9.12 -6.67 -26.35
N LYS A 5 8.59 -7.89 -26.41
CA LYS A 5 7.24 -8.20 -25.95
C LYS A 5 7.13 -7.84 -24.46
N TYR A 6 6.23 -6.92 -24.13
CA TYR A 6 5.79 -6.70 -22.76
C TYR A 6 5.28 -8.03 -22.19
N SER A 7 5.82 -8.42 -21.04
CA SER A 7 5.43 -9.62 -20.32
C SER A 7 4.14 -9.34 -19.56
N PRO A 8 3.06 -10.10 -19.74
CA PRO A 8 1.73 -9.80 -19.17
C PRO A 8 1.61 -10.01 -17.65
N ASP A 9 2.71 -10.12 -16.91
CA ASP A 9 2.70 -10.42 -15.46
C ASP A 9 2.66 -9.16 -14.58
N VAL A 10 2.94 -7.98 -15.13
CA VAL A 10 3.07 -6.73 -14.34
C VAL A 10 1.70 -6.14 -13.95
N SER A 11 0.64 -6.46 -14.70
CA SER A 11 -0.72 -5.93 -14.48
C SER A 11 -1.31 -6.34 -13.11
N SER A 12 -0.90 -7.49 -12.54
CA SER A 12 -1.45 -7.96 -11.26
C SER A 12 -0.79 -7.35 -10.02
N GLU A 13 0.41 -6.76 -10.15
CA GLU A 13 1.16 -6.22 -9.00
C GLU A 13 0.74 -4.80 -8.61
N VAL A 14 0.04 -4.09 -9.50
CA VAL A 14 -0.46 -2.72 -9.24
C VAL A 14 -1.78 -2.72 -8.47
N SER A 15 -2.46 -3.87 -8.35
CA SER A 15 -3.86 -3.93 -7.90
C SER A 15 -4.09 -3.82 -6.39
N SER A 16 -3.06 -3.74 -5.55
CA SER A 16 -3.22 -3.60 -4.10
C SER A 16 -2.48 -2.39 -3.56
N MET A 17 -3.23 -1.41 -3.04
CA MET A 17 -2.68 -0.28 -2.27
C MET A 17 -2.05 -0.73 -0.93
N TRP A 18 -2.17 -2.01 -0.58
CA TRP A 18 -1.63 -2.60 0.64
C TRP A 18 -0.56 -3.62 0.29
N GLU A 19 0.69 -3.33 0.62
CA GLU A 19 1.81 -4.23 0.39
C GLU A 19 2.10 -5.10 1.59
N LYS A 20 2.19 -6.40 1.34
CA LYS A 20 2.56 -7.41 2.34
C LYS A 20 3.99 -7.18 2.79
N THR A 21 4.16 -6.68 4.00
CA THR A 21 5.49 -6.56 4.60
C THR A 21 5.98 -7.95 5.06
N PRO A 22 7.29 -8.13 5.33
CA PRO A 22 7.78 -9.30 6.05
C PRO A 22 7.45 -9.26 7.56
N TYR A 23 6.88 -8.16 8.05
CA TYR A 23 6.71 -7.91 9.48
C TYR A 23 5.42 -8.50 10.03
N TRP A 24 5.53 -8.98 11.26
CA TRP A 24 4.46 -9.56 12.05
C TRP A 24 4.34 -8.81 13.36
N THR A 25 3.16 -8.80 13.94
CA THR A 25 2.85 -8.18 15.23
C THR A 25 1.97 -9.10 16.06
N TYR A 26 1.80 -8.79 17.34
CA TYR A 26 0.84 -9.48 18.19
C TYR A 26 0.08 -8.54 19.11
N SER A 27 -1.03 -9.05 19.63
CA SER A 27 -1.78 -8.43 20.72
C SER A 27 -2.20 -9.50 21.73
N LEU A 28 -2.35 -9.08 22.98
CA LEU A 28 -2.75 -9.93 24.09
C LEU A 28 -4.23 -9.70 24.40
N ASN A 29 -4.99 -10.78 24.58
CA ASN A 29 -6.41 -10.82 24.98
C ASN A 29 -7.44 -10.11 24.07
N ASP A 30 -7.03 -9.15 23.24
CA ASP A 30 -7.86 -8.32 22.37
C ASP A 30 -7.18 -8.16 20.99
N GLU A 31 -7.94 -8.25 19.91
CA GLU A 31 -7.47 -8.08 18.53
C GLU A 31 -7.23 -6.60 18.17
N SER A 32 -7.82 -5.66 18.91
CA SER A 32 -7.91 -4.24 18.54
C SER A 32 -6.72 -3.36 18.94
N CYS A 33 -5.77 -3.86 19.73
CA CYS A 33 -4.65 -3.10 20.30
C CYS A 33 -3.28 -3.50 19.71
N LEU A 34 -3.22 -3.78 18.42
CA LEU A 34 -1.99 -4.18 17.74
C LEU A 34 -1.10 -2.95 17.45
N ILE A 35 -0.35 -2.47 18.44
CA ILE A 35 0.62 -1.40 18.22
C ILE A 35 1.95 -1.72 18.91
N SER A 36 3.00 -1.88 18.10
CA SER A 36 4.34 -1.24 18.24
C SER A 36 5.54 -2.14 17.92
N PHE A 37 5.36 -3.45 17.75
CA PHE A 37 6.50 -4.35 17.53
C PHE A 37 6.42 -5.06 16.19
N GLU A 38 7.36 -4.69 15.32
CA GLU A 38 7.60 -5.34 14.04
C GLU A 38 8.58 -6.52 14.26
N TYR A 39 8.07 -7.74 14.14
CA TYR A 39 8.87 -8.95 14.16
C TYR A 39 9.18 -9.38 12.73
N ALA A 40 10.45 -9.71 12.45
CA ALA A 40 10.88 -10.12 11.11
C ALA A 40 10.33 -11.49 10.66
N SER A 41 9.59 -12.20 11.53
CA SER A 41 8.91 -13.45 11.20
C SER A 41 7.74 -13.72 12.16
N LYS A 42 6.77 -14.51 11.67
CA LYS A 42 5.64 -15.00 12.49
C LYS A 42 6.10 -15.74 13.74
N GLY A 43 7.16 -16.57 13.63
CA GLY A 43 7.69 -17.32 14.76
C GLY A 43 8.27 -16.44 15.86
N GLN A 44 8.94 -15.34 15.49
CA GLN A 44 9.41 -14.35 16.47
C GLN A 44 8.24 -13.64 17.17
N ALA A 45 7.21 -13.25 16.41
CA ALA A 45 6.00 -12.66 16.98
C ALA A 45 5.31 -13.61 17.96
N ILE A 46 5.20 -14.90 17.62
CA ILE A 46 4.63 -15.92 18.51
C ILE A 46 5.44 -16.03 19.81
N ASN A 47 6.77 -16.16 19.71
CA ASN A 47 7.60 -16.33 20.91
C ASN A 47 7.49 -15.13 21.84
N ALA A 48 7.57 -13.91 21.29
CA ALA A 48 7.41 -12.69 22.07
C ALA A 48 6.01 -12.59 22.69
N ALA A 49 4.96 -12.91 21.93
CA ALA A 49 3.60 -12.90 22.43
C ALA A 49 3.40 -13.87 23.61
N MET A 50 4.00 -15.06 23.54
CA MET A 50 3.90 -16.07 24.60
C MET A 50 4.67 -15.66 25.86
N GLU A 51 5.86 -15.07 25.72
CA GLU A 51 6.64 -14.53 26.85
C GLU A 51 5.86 -13.44 27.58
N ASP A 52 5.31 -12.47 26.83
CA ASP A 52 4.51 -11.40 27.41
C ASP A 52 3.18 -11.91 27.99
N ALA A 53 2.56 -12.92 27.38
CA ALA A 53 1.35 -13.51 27.91
C ALA A 53 1.56 -14.21 29.26
N GLU A 54 2.73 -14.84 29.45
CA GLU A 54 3.11 -15.43 30.74
C GLU A 54 3.26 -14.35 31.82
N ILE A 55 3.90 -13.22 31.47
CA ILE A 55 4.13 -12.08 32.38
C ILE A 55 2.80 -11.41 32.76
N GLU A 56 1.96 -11.13 31.78
CA GLU A 56 0.70 -10.39 31.94
C GLU A 56 -0.49 -11.30 32.33
N GLY A 57 -0.29 -12.61 32.40
CA GLY A 57 -1.34 -13.59 32.67
C GLY A 57 -2.42 -13.64 31.59
N ALA A 58 -2.10 -13.24 30.36
CA ALA A 58 -2.99 -13.33 29.22
C ALA A 58 -3.24 -14.79 28.85
N LYS A 59 -4.48 -15.11 28.45
CA LYS A 59 -4.86 -16.48 28.07
C LYS A 59 -4.76 -16.73 26.57
N ARG A 60 -4.82 -15.65 25.80
CA ARG A 60 -4.91 -15.68 24.34
C ARG A 60 -3.99 -14.63 23.77
N VAL A 61 -3.33 -15.00 22.69
CA VAL A 61 -2.51 -14.09 21.89
C VAL A 61 -2.96 -14.15 20.45
N TRP A 62 -2.94 -13.00 19.79
CA TRP A 62 -3.30 -12.85 18.39
C TRP A 62 -2.06 -12.45 17.61
N ILE A 63 -1.75 -13.17 16.54
CA ILE A 63 -0.59 -12.89 15.68
C ILE A 63 -1.12 -12.44 14.33
N GLY A 64 -0.61 -11.33 13.81
CA GLY A 64 -1.04 -10.78 12.53
C GLY A 64 0.12 -10.30 11.69
N ARG A 65 -0.07 -10.29 10.37
CA ARG A 65 0.89 -9.77 9.40
C ARG A 65 0.60 -8.30 9.12
N ILE A 66 1.65 -7.47 9.14
CA ILE A 66 1.54 -6.05 8.82
C ILE A 66 1.55 -5.88 7.29
N ASN A 67 0.62 -5.09 6.78
CA ASN A 67 0.62 -4.60 5.41
C ASN A 67 0.70 -3.08 5.44
N GLU A 68 1.64 -2.51 4.70
CA GLU A 68 1.80 -1.07 4.60
C GLU A 68 0.98 -0.52 3.46
N TYR A 69 0.37 0.64 3.67
CA TYR A 69 -0.20 1.39 2.56
C TYR A 69 0.92 1.85 1.63
N ARG A 70 0.77 1.62 0.33
CA ARG A 70 1.66 2.14 -0.69
C ARG A 70 0.90 3.01 -1.67
N THR A 71 1.39 4.22 -1.83
CA THR A 71 0.74 5.23 -2.66
C THR A 71 0.68 4.80 -4.12
N LEU A 72 -0.46 5.08 -4.74
CA LEU A 72 -0.73 5.03 -6.18
C LEU A 72 -1.13 6.44 -6.61
N VAL A 73 -0.67 6.87 -7.78
CA VAL A 73 -1.08 8.14 -8.38
C VAL A 73 -2.10 7.83 -9.45
N ASP A 74 -3.33 8.28 -9.23
CA ASP A 74 -4.44 8.09 -10.16
C ASP A 74 -4.21 8.89 -11.45
N ALA A 75 -3.98 8.17 -12.56
CA ALA A 75 -3.76 8.77 -13.87
C ALA A 75 -5.01 9.47 -14.42
N GLU A 76 -6.22 9.02 -14.06
CA GLU A 76 -7.47 9.65 -14.50
C GLU A 76 -7.59 11.06 -13.91
N SER A 77 -7.31 11.21 -12.62
CA SER A 77 -7.25 12.52 -11.96
C SER A 77 -6.24 13.46 -12.62
N VAL A 78 -5.05 12.96 -13.00
CA VAL A 78 -4.02 13.77 -13.66
C VAL A 78 -4.47 14.17 -15.07
N ILE A 79 -5.02 13.24 -15.86
CA ILE A 79 -5.56 13.53 -17.20
C ILE A 79 -6.66 14.59 -17.13
N ASN A 80 -7.61 14.42 -16.22
CA ASN A 80 -8.71 15.36 -16.01
C ASN A 80 -8.16 16.75 -15.65
N GLN A 81 -7.19 16.82 -14.74
CA GLN A 81 -6.53 18.09 -14.40
C GLN A 81 -5.91 18.75 -15.63
N VAL A 82 -5.15 18.00 -16.44
CA VAL A 82 -4.51 18.53 -17.66
C VAL A 82 -5.53 19.05 -18.66
N GLN A 83 -6.69 18.38 -18.81
CA GLN A 83 -7.77 18.86 -19.68
C GLN A 83 -8.38 20.16 -19.18
N PHE A 84 -8.63 20.29 -17.86
CA PHE A 84 -9.16 21.53 -17.29
C PHE A 84 -8.16 22.68 -17.41
N ASP A 85 -6.90 22.46 -17.02
CA ASP A 85 -5.84 23.47 -17.12
C ASP A 85 -5.63 23.92 -18.58
N GLY A 86 -5.69 23.00 -19.53
CA GLY A 86 -5.59 23.29 -20.96
C GLY A 86 -6.79 24.08 -21.51
N ALA A 87 -8.01 23.75 -21.08
CA ALA A 87 -9.21 24.47 -21.45
C ALA A 87 -9.23 25.90 -20.92
N ASP A 88 -8.81 26.09 -19.66
CA ASP A 88 -8.70 27.42 -19.04
C ASP A 88 -7.65 28.27 -19.76
N ALA A 89 -6.45 27.74 -20.00
CA ALA A 89 -5.40 28.45 -20.73
C ALA A 89 -5.82 28.83 -22.16
N ALA A 90 -6.57 27.96 -22.85
CA ALA A 90 -7.10 28.26 -24.19
C ALA A 90 -8.13 29.40 -24.16
N ALA A 91 -9.02 29.39 -23.15
CA ALA A 91 -10.02 30.44 -22.96
C ALA A 91 -9.40 31.81 -22.68
N GLU A 92 -8.28 31.87 -21.92
CA GLU A 92 -7.55 33.11 -21.65
C GLU A 92 -6.98 33.76 -22.92
N GLU A 93 -6.57 32.94 -23.89
CA GLU A 93 -5.96 33.38 -25.16
C GLU A 93 -6.98 33.48 -26.31
N ASP A 94 -8.27 33.33 -26.04
CA ASP A 94 -9.36 33.30 -27.04
C ASP A 94 -9.11 32.26 -28.16
N VAL A 95 -8.55 31.11 -27.79
CA VAL A 95 -8.34 29.95 -28.67
C VAL A 95 -9.11 28.73 -28.19
N SER A 96 -9.32 27.77 -29.09
CA SER A 96 -10.07 26.55 -28.75
C SER A 96 -9.14 25.46 -28.24
N TRP A 97 -9.44 24.92 -27.06
CA TRP A 97 -8.90 23.63 -26.63
C TRP A 97 -9.55 22.49 -27.44
N PRO A 98 -8.79 21.52 -27.97
CA PRO A 98 -9.36 20.40 -28.70
C PRO A 98 -10.11 19.44 -27.77
N PHE A 99 -11.43 19.32 -27.94
CA PHE A 99 -12.27 18.46 -27.10
C PHE A 99 -11.87 16.97 -27.15
N GLU A 100 -11.27 16.52 -28.24
CA GLU A 100 -10.81 15.13 -28.40
C GLU A 100 -9.48 14.84 -27.67
N CYS A 101 -8.77 15.86 -27.20
CA CYS A 101 -7.50 15.69 -26.51
C CYS A 101 -7.74 14.95 -25.18
N LEU A 102 -7.15 13.76 -25.03
CA LEU A 102 -7.25 12.90 -23.83
C LEU A 102 -8.66 12.36 -23.49
N ASP A 103 -9.67 12.52 -24.35
CA ASP A 103 -11.04 12.02 -24.12
C ASP A 103 -11.13 10.48 -24.09
N LYS A 104 -10.21 9.79 -24.78
CA LYS A 104 -10.20 8.32 -24.93
C LYS A 104 -8.79 7.75 -24.95
N VAL A 105 -8.05 7.97 -23.87
CA VAL A 105 -6.76 7.28 -23.67
C VAL A 105 -7.04 5.77 -23.64
N ALA A 106 -6.28 4.99 -24.41
CA ALA A 106 -6.44 3.54 -24.42
C ALA A 106 -6.00 2.94 -23.09
N ASP A 107 -6.63 1.85 -22.65
CA ASP A 107 -6.35 1.22 -21.35
C ASP A 107 -4.85 0.94 -21.14
N ASP A 108 -4.14 0.40 -22.15
CA ASP A 108 -2.70 0.12 -22.07
C ASP A 108 -1.85 1.40 -21.88
N ASP A 109 -2.22 2.51 -22.54
CA ASP A 109 -1.53 3.79 -22.42
C ASP A 109 -1.85 4.46 -21.06
N PHE A 110 -3.07 4.24 -20.56
CA PHE A 110 -3.51 4.70 -19.24
C PHE A 110 -2.71 3.99 -18.13
N ASP A 111 -2.59 2.67 -18.21
CA ASP A 111 -1.81 1.85 -17.28
C ASP A 111 -0.32 2.24 -17.30
N GLU A 112 0.25 2.52 -18.49
CA GLU A 112 1.61 3.03 -18.62
C GLU A 112 1.79 4.36 -17.88
N LEU A 113 0.86 5.30 -18.07
CA LEU A 113 0.90 6.61 -17.40
C LEU A 113 0.78 6.48 -15.88
N GLU A 114 -0.16 5.69 -15.38
CA GLU A 114 -0.35 5.44 -13.95
C GLU A 114 0.91 4.85 -13.31
N TYR A 115 1.52 3.87 -13.99
CA TYR A 115 2.78 3.28 -13.54
C TYR A 115 3.91 4.33 -13.46
N MET A 116 4.08 5.13 -14.51
CA MET A 116 5.12 6.16 -14.56
C MET A 116 4.95 7.22 -13.47
N LEU A 117 3.72 7.71 -13.26
CA LEU A 117 3.40 8.71 -12.24
C LEU A 117 3.62 8.15 -10.83
N THR A 118 3.14 6.92 -10.60
CA THR A 118 3.30 6.21 -9.33
C THR A 118 4.78 5.99 -8.99
N GLU A 119 5.58 5.54 -9.94
CA GLU A 119 7.02 5.34 -9.74
C GLU A 119 7.76 6.64 -9.49
N ALA A 120 7.38 7.72 -10.18
CA ALA A 120 7.95 9.04 -9.94
C ALA A 120 7.61 9.55 -8.53
N TYR A 121 6.35 9.41 -8.11
CA TYR A 121 5.92 9.81 -6.77
C TYR A 121 6.62 9.01 -5.68
N ARG A 122 6.68 7.68 -5.80
CA ARG A 122 7.36 6.81 -4.83
C ARG A 122 8.84 7.16 -4.66
N LYS A 123 9.55 7.44 -5.76
CA LYS A 123 10.95 7.92 -5.69
C LYS A 123 11.09 9.26 -4.99
N TRP A 124 10.08 10.11 -5.04
CA TRP A 124 10.06 11.37 -4.30
C TRP A 124 9.72 11.13 -2.82
N GLU A 125 8.70 10.32 -2.53
CA GLU A 125 8.28 9.92 -1.19
C GLU A 125 9.42 9.23 -0.41
N ASP A 126 10.20 8.36 -1.05
CA ASP A 126 11.38 7.71 -0.47
C ASP A 126 12.48 8.71 -0.06
N LYS A 127 12.57 9.86 -0.73
CA LYS A 127 13.49 10.95 -0.37
C LYS A 127 12.93 11.85 0.73
N HIS A 128 11.62 11.80 0.95
CA HIS A 128 10.89 12.63 1.89
C HIS A 128 10.03 11.76 2.83
N PRO A 129 10.67 10.93 3.68
CA PRO A 129 9.97 9.99 4.56
C PRO A 129 9.03 10.68 5.55
N GLU A 130 9.18 11.99 5.79
CA GLU A 130 8.25 12.81 6.58
C GLU A 130 6.83 12.87 6.00
N TYR A 131 6.68 12.63 4.69
CA TYR A 131 5.37 12.60 4.00
C TYR A 131 4.85 11.19 3.75
N LYS A 132 5.64 10.14 4.02
CA LYS A 132 5.21 8.75 3.84
C LYS A 132 4.02 8.44 4.78
N PRO A 133 2.88 7.95 4.26
CA PRO A 133 1.77 7.53 5.10
C PRO A 133 2.19 6.45 6.09
N LYS A 134 1.84 6.63 7.37
CA LYS A 134 2.06 5.61 8.43
C LYS A 134 0.85 4.69 8.59
N ALA A 135 0.03 4.58 7.55
CA ALA A 135 -1.14 3.73 7.54
C ALA A 135 -0.70 2.27 7.30
N TYR A 136 -1.21 1.39 8.14
CA TYR A 136 -1.02 -0.05 8.01
C TYR A 136 -2.35 -0.77 8.24
N MET A 137 -2.45 -1.97 7.71
CA MET A 137 -3.55 -2.90 7.94
C MET A 137 -2.97 -4.24 8.35
N ILE A 138 -3.63 -4.93 9.28
CA ILE A 138 -3.20 -6.24 9.74
C ILE A 138 -4.07 -7.30 9.07
N THR A 139 -3.42 -8.30 8.46
CA THR A 139 -4.08 -9.45 7.82
C THR A 139 -3.49 -10.75 8.36
N ASP A 140 -3.96 -11.89 7.84
CA ASP A 140 -3.43 -13.22 8.20
C ASP A 140 -3.43 -13.44 9.73
N ILE A 141 -4.51 -12.98 10.39
CA ILE A 141 -4.65 -12.98 11.85
C ILE A 141 -4.97 -14.39 12.36
N GLU A 142 -4.23 -14.84 13.37
CA GLU A 142 -4.38 -16.15 14.01
C GLU A 142 -4.34 -16.05 15.54
N GLU A 143 -5.25 -16.77 16.21
CA GLU A 143 -5.33 -16.89 17.67
C GLU A 143 -4.52 -18.10 18.17
N PHE A 144 -3.77 -17.91 19.26
CA PHE A 144 -3.09 -18.96 19.99
C PHE A 144 -3.45 -18.90 21.48
N GLN A 145 -3.57 -20.07 22.10
CA GLN A 145 -3.74 -20.17 23.55
C GLN A 145 -2.37 -19.98 24.23
N ALA A 146 -2.27 -19.00 25.11
CA ALA A 146 -1.16 -18.89 26.04
C ALA A 146 -1.40 -19.90 27.16
N SER A 147 -0.81 -21.09 27.02
CA SER A 147 -0.97 -22.17 27.99
C SER A 147 -0.43 -21.76 29.36
N LYS A 148 -1.26 -21.90 30.40
CA LYS A 148 -0.76 -21.98 31.77
C LYS A 148 -0.01 -23.30 31.93
N THR A 149 1.31 -23.23 32.08
CA THR A 149 1.99 -24.35 32.74
C THR A 149 1.76 -24.17 34.23
N ASP A 150 0.66 -24.74 34.75
CA ASP A 150 0.50 -24.92 36.19
C ASP A 150 1.70 -25.77 36.67
N LYS A 151 2.61 -25.15 37.41
CA LYS A 151 3.67 -25.83 38.17
C LYS A 151 3.25 -25.99 39.63
#